data_AF-A0A7W0V8D8-F1
#
_entry.id   AF-A0A7W0V8D8-F1
#
_cell.length_a   1.000
_cell.length_b   1.000
_cell.length_c   1.000
_cell.angle_alpha   90.00
_cell.angle_beta   90.00
_cell.angle_gamma   90.00
#
_symmetry.space_group_name_H-M   'P 1'
#
loop_
_entity.id
_entity.type
_entity.pdbx_description
1 polymer ?
#
loop_
_entity_poly.entity_id
_entity_poly.type
_entity_poly.pdbx_seq_one_letter_code
_entity_poly.pdbx_strand_id
1 'polypeptide(L)'
;MRHALAREIGPEAAPHVIDLLGREDVGREAGAALAPIATVCTGVLADALLDQRRSPTLRRRIPSILVHGEPRLAAWTLWKSLADPDFDVRYRAGAVLAKLAAEGHLDYVSQDEVFEAVRRELLADPTEWKARQLVEDLVAAAHNGDTEGHAPSGLEHVFRVLGLVLPAEPLRIALHAMQVDDPDLRGTALEYLESILPADVRAQLWPLLDSDEPAVASAVASAAAAAIPHPAQAADGSRGHPVPVARARTAPPVAPRAPRSMDQLLAELSGAYPAVVSRLKQRRGRA
;
A
#
# COMPACT_ATOMS: atom_id res chain seq x y z
N MET A 1 -15.72 26.87 -18.47
CA MET A 1 -14.44 26.56 -17.79
C MET A 1 -13.74 25.33 -18.36
N ARG A 2 -14.40 24.17 -18.51
CA ARG A 2 -13.81 22.97 -19.15
C ARG A 2 -13.16 23.22 -20.53
N HIS A 3 -13.80 24.01 -21.40
CA HIS A 3 -13.23 24.36 -22.71
C HIS A 3 -12.04 25.34 -22.67
N ALA A 4 -11.84 26.07 -21.56
CA ALA A 4 -10.74 27.02 -21.42
C ALA A 4 -9.43 26.32 -20.99
N LEU A 5 -9.53 25.27 -20.17
CA LEU A 5 -8.40 24.40 -19.79
C LEU A 5 -7.94 23.49 -20.94
N ALA A 6 -8.71 23.40 -22.03
CA ALA A 6 -8.36 22.65 -23.24
C ALA A 6 -7.45 23.44 -24.19
N ARG A 7 -7.25 24.75 -23.97
CA ARG A 7 -6.21 25.54 -24.65
C ARG A 7 -4.92 25.44 -23.83
N GLU A 8 -3.78 25.49 -24.51
CA GLU A 8 -2.47 25.51 -23.88
C GLU A 8 -2.43 26.55 -22.75
N ILE A 9 -2.20 26.08 -21.54
CA ILE A 9 -2.11 26.92 -20.34
C ILE A 9 -0.66 27.40 -20.23
N GLY A 10 -0.46 28.72 -20.17
CA GLY A 10 0.85 29.29 -19.88
C GLY A 10 1.26 29.07 -18.41
N PRO A 11 2.57 28.99 -18.08
CA PRO A 11 3.06 28.79 -16.71
C PRO A 11 2.51 29.80 -15.69
N GLU A 12 2.20 31.02 -16.13
CA GLU A 12 1.63 32.11 -15.32
C GLU A 12 0.25 31.78 -14.74
N ALA A 13 -0.51 30.89 -15.38
CA ALA A 13 -1.82 30.47 -14.90
C ALA A 13 -1.75 29.28 -13.92
N ALA A 14 -0.57 28.67 -13.73
CA ALA A 14 -0.41 27.48 -12.90
C ALA A 14 -0.96 27.64 -11.47
N PRO A 15 -0.69 28.72 -10.70
CA PRO A 15 -1.24 28.88 -9.35
C PRO A 15 -2.77 28.81 -9.32
N HIS A 16 -3.44 29.45 -10.28
CA HIS A 16 -4.89 29.46 -10.37
C HIS A 16 -5.48 28.09 -10.75
N VAL A 17 -4.79 27.34 -11.61
CA VAL A 17 -5.22 25.99 -12.00
C VAL A 17 -4.96 25.00 -10.87
N ILE A 18 -3.89 25.17 -10.09
CA ILE A 18 -3.60 24.38 -8.90
C ILE A 18 -4.73 24.50 -7.88
N ASP A 19 -5.28 25.70 -7.66
CA ASP A 19 -6.43 25.89 -6.75
C ASP A 19 -7.66 25.07 -7.18
N LEU A 20 -7.81 24.77 -8.48
CA LEU A 20 -8.90 23.94 -9.01
C LEU A 20 -8.71 22.45 -8.74
N LEU A 21 -7.50 21.98 -8.42
CA LEU A 21 -7.23 20.57 -8.13
C LEU A 21 -8.06 20.08 -6.94
N GLY A 22 -8.40 20.94 -5.98
CA GLY A 22 -9.22 20.56 -4.83
C GLY A 22 -10.69 20.27 -5.16
N ARG A 23 -11.16 20.65 -6.36
CA ARG A 23 -12.57 20.53 -6.74
C ARG A 23 -12.88 19.19 -7.39
N GLU A 24 -13.99 18.57 -7.02
CA GLU A 24 -14.42 17.29 -7.57
C GLU A 24 -14.81 17.36 -9.05
N ASP A 25 -15.42 18.48 -9.48
CA ASP A 25 -16.03 18.65 -10.79
C ASP A 25 -15.06 18.98 -11.94
N VAL A 26 -13.88 19.52 -11.62
CA VAL A 26 -12.89 20.02 -12.59
C VAL A 26 -11.44 19.65 -12.29
N GLY A 27 -11.13 19.07 -11.13
CA GLY A 27 -9.73 18.93 -10.75
C GLY A 27 -8.98 17.82 -11.50
N ARG A 28 -9.67 16.88 -12.16
CA ARG A 28 -9.03 15.96 -13.11
C ARG A 28 -8.55 16.71 -14.35
N GLU A 29 -9.39 17.57 -14.91
CA GLU A 29 -9.07 18.42 -16.06
C GLU A 29 -7.97 19.43 -15.71
N ALA A 30 -8.00 19.98 -14.49
CA ALA A 30 -6.93 20.85 -14.00
C ALA A 30 -5.58 20.11 -13.94
N GLY A 31 -5.56 18.88 -13.42
CA GLY A 31 -4.34 18.07 -13.40
C GLY A 31 -3.82 17.73 -14.81
N ALA A 32 -4.72 17.34 -15.72
CA ALA A 32 -4.38 17.07 -17.10
C ALA A 32 -3.81 18.31 -17.83
N ALA A 33 -4.28 19.51 -17.49
CA ALA A 33 -3.79 20.74 -18.08
C ALA A 33 -2.47 21.23 -17.47
N LEU A 34 -2.17 20.87 -16.21
CA LEU A 34 -0.89 21.16 -15.55
C LEU A 34 0.23 20.21 -15.98
N ALA A 35 -0.07 18.96 -16.31
CA ALA A 35 0.95 17.95 -16.63
C ALA A 35 1.92 18.36 -17.77
N PRO A 36 1.47 18.95 -18.91
CA PRO A 36 2.38 19.38 -19.98
C PRO A 36 3.35 20.49 -19.58
N ILE A 37 3.01 21.31 -18.59
CA ILE A 37 3.83 22.43 -18.11
C ILE A 37 4.52 22.15 -16.79
N ALA A 38 4.37 20.93 -16.25
CA ALA A 38 4.80 20.56 -14.91
C ALA A 38 6.29 20.83 -14.67
N THR A 39 7.15 20.60 -15.68
CA THR A 39 8.60 20.87 -15.59
C THR A 39 8.91 22.34 -15.31
N VAL A 40 8.09 23.28 -15.81
CA VAL A 40 8.30 24.73 -15.63
C VAL A 40 7.65 25.23 -14.34
N CYS A 41 6.56 24.60 -13.88
CA CYS A 41 5.84 25.01 -12.67
C CYS A 41 6.07 24.10 -11.45
N THR A 42 7.12 23.26 -11.47
CA THR A 42 7.40 22.29 -10.40
C THR A 42 7.51 22.95 -9.02
N GLY A 43 8.14 24.13 -8.93
CA GLY A 43 8.23 24.88 -7.67
C GLY A 43 6.87 25.26 -7.08
N VAL A 44 5.94 25.73 -7.91
CA VAL A 44 4.59 26.11 -7.46
C VAL A 44 3.78 24.88 -7.04
N LEU A 45 3.94 23.76 -7.76
CA LEU A 45 3.37 22.47 -7.36
C LEU A 45 3.94 22.00 -6.02
N ALA A 46 5.25 22.20 -5.80
CA ALA A 46 5.91 21.85 -4.55
C ALA A 46 5.40 22.68 -3.38
N ASP A 47 5.31 23.99 -3.54
CA ASP A 47 4.75 24.89 -2.52
C ASP A 47 3.32 24.49 -2.14
N ALA A 48 2.49 24.17 -3.14
CA ALA A 48 1.10 23.76 -2.92
C ALA A 48 0.97 22.37 -2.24
N LEU A 49 1.88 21.44 -2.52
CA LEU A 49 1.91 20.12 -1.87
C LEU A 49 2.41 20.20 -0.43
N LEU A 50 3.36 21.09 -0.13
CA LEU A 50 3.93 21.21 1.22
C LEU A 50 3.14 22.16 2.13
N ASP A 51 2.24 22.98 1.57
CA ASP A 51 1.36 23.86 2.34
C ASP A 51 0.19 23.08 2.99
N GLN A 52 0.37 22.75 4.27
CA GLN A 52 -0.63 22.04 5.08
C GLN A 52 -1.95 22.80 5.24
N ARG A 53 -2.00 24.11 4.95
CA ARG A 53 -3.23 24.92 4.98
C ARG A 53 -4.12 24.65 3.77
N ARG A 54 -3.59 24.03 2.71
CA ARG A 54 -4.37 23.62 1.53
C ARG A 54 -5.18 22.37 1.84
N SER A 55 -6.23 22.12 1.05
CA SER A 55 -7.07 20.94 1.28
C SER A 55 -6.31 19.64 0.95
N PRO A 56 -6.52 18.54 1.71
CA PRO A 56 -5.92 17.26 1.41
C PRO A 56 -6.27 16.72 0.02
N THR A 57 -7.48 16.98 -0.49
CA THR A 57 -7.90 16.60 -1.85
C THR A 57 -7.00 17.20 -2.94
N LEU A 58 -6.59 18.46 -2.78
CA LEU A 58 -5.65 19.11 -3.68
C LEU A 58 -4.28 18.45 -3.57
N ARG A 59 -3.76 18.30 -2.35
CA ARG A 59 -2.44 17.70 -2.09
C ARG A 59 -2.34 16.28 -2.64
N ARG A 60 -3.39 15.46 -2.52
CA ARG A 60 -3.45 14.10 -3.08
C ARG A 60 -3.28 14.05 -4.60
N ARG A 61 -3.68 15.10 -5.33
CA ARG A 61 -3.62 15.12 -6.80
C ARG A 61 -2.28 15.61 -7.35
N ILE A 62 -1.51 16.35 -6.55
CA ILE A 62 -0.23 16.92 -6.99
C ILE A 62 0.83 15.85 -7.32
N PRO A 63 1.01 14.75 -6.56
CA PRO A 63 2.02 13.75 -6.88
C PRO A 63 1.93 13.21 -8.32
N SER A 64 0.72 12.95 -8.83
CA SER A 64 0.54 12.48 -10.21
C SER A 64 0.91 13.50 -11.29
N ILE A 65 1.05 14.76 -10.93
CA ILE A 65 1.52 15.83 -11.83
C ILE A 65 3.04 15.98 -11.70
N LEU A 66 3.58 15.89 -10.47
CA LEU A 66 5.01 16.01 -10.18
C LEU A 66 5.86 14.94 -10.88
N VAL A 67 5.30 13.80 -11.27
CA VAL A 67 6.00 12.81 -12.10
C VAL A 67 6.48 13.39 -13.45
N HIS A 68 5.85 14.47 -13.93
CA HIS A 68 6.23 15.20 -15.14
C HIS A 68 7.04 16.49 -14.85
N GLY A 69 7.35 16.74 -13.58
CA GLY A 69 8.09 17.91 -13.13
C GLY A 69 9.59 17.84 -13.42
N GLU A 70 10.33 18.83 -12.92
CA GLU A 70 11.78 18.75 -12.82
C GLU A 70 12.14 17.62 -11.85
N PRO A 71 12.83 16.55 -12.28
CA PRO A 71 12.92 15.32 -11.51
C PRO A 71 13.56 15.46 -10.12
N ARG A 72 14.60 16.30 -9.97
CA ARG A 72 15.30 16.44 -8.68
C ARG A 72 14.44 17.18 -7.66
N LEU A 73 13.80 18.27 -8.07
CA LEU A 73 12.88 19.05 -7.25
C LEU A 73 11.60 18.27 -6.94
N ALA A 74 11.07 17.52 -7.91
CA ALA A 74 9.92 16.64 -7.69
C ALA A 74 10.25 15.56 -6.65
N ALA A 75 11.38 14.86 -6.79
CA ALA A 75 11.82 13.86 -5.82
C ALA A 75 12.03 14.46 -4.42
N TRP A 76 12.68 15.61 -4.32
CA TRP A 76 12.82 16.36 -3.06
C TRP A 76 11.49 16.68 -2.41
N THR A 77 10.54 17.18 -3.20
CA THR A 77 9.20 17.54 -2.71
C THR A 77 8.46 16.30 -2.21
N LEU A 78 8.47 15.22 -3.00
CA LEU A 78 7.76 13.98 -2.68
C LEU A 78 8.34 13.30 -1.43
N TRP A 79 9.68 13.37 -1.26
CA TRP A 79 10.36 12.92 -0.05
C TRP A 79 9.89 13.70 1.18
N LYS A 80 9.81 15.04 1.10
CA LYS A 80 9.28 15.86 2.21
C LYS A 80 7.81 15.57 2.49
N SER A 81 7.00 15.30 1.48
CA SER A 81 5.58 14.96 1.67
C SER A 81 5.33 13.57 2.27
N LEU A 82 6.34 12.72 2.44
CA LEU A 82 6.22 11.51 3.27
C LEU A 82 5.98 11.81 4.76
N ALA A 83 6.06 13.07 5.18
CA ALA A 83 5.66 13.51 6.51
C ALA A 83 4.29 14.23 6.53
N ASP A 84 3.51 14.18 5.43
CA ASP A 84 2.17 14.78 5.40
C ASP A 84 1.25 14.11 6.43
N PRO A 85 0.41 14.86 7.16
CA PRO A 85 -0.56 14.28 8.09
C PRO A 85 -1.58 13.35 7.41
N ASP A 86 -1.93 13.60 6.14
CA ASP A 86 -2.88 12.78 5.38
C ASP A 86 -2.18 11.56 4.75
N PHE A 87 -2.60 10.37 5.13
CA PHE A 87 -2.00 9.11 4.67
C PHE A 87 -2.08 8.95 3.14
N ASP A 88 -3.18 9.33 2.49
CA ASP A 88 -3.29 9.21 1.04
C ASP A 88 -2.29 10.11 0.31
N VAL A 89 -1.96 11.28 0.89
CA VAL A 89 -0.89 12.14 0.36
C VAL A 89 0.44 11.39 0.46
N ARG A 90 0.77 10.82 1.62
CA ARG A 90 2.01 10.03 1.81
C ARG A 90 2.07 8.83 0.86
N TYR A 91 0.97 8.07 0.74
CA TYR A 91 0.86 6.91 -0.14
C TYR A 91 1.15 7.28 -1.61
N ARG A 92 0.50 8.33 -2.11
CA ARG A 92 0.64 8.80 -3.50
C ARG A 92 2.02 9.43 -3.73
N ALA A 93 2.55 10.17 -2.76
CA ALA A 93 3.89 10.71 -2.82
C ALA A 93 4.93 9.59 -2.93
N GLY A 94 4.83 8.58 -2.06
CA GLY A 94 5.71 7.40 -2.10
C GLY A 94 5.61 6.62 -3.41
N ALA A 95 4.40 6.52 -4.01
CA ALA A 95 4.19 5.87 -5.32
C ALA A 95 5.04 6.52 -6.41
N VAL A 96 5.00 7.84 -6.50
CA VAL A 96 5.74 8.60 -7.52
C VAL A 96 7.22 8.69 -7.16
N LEU A 97 7.55 8.85 -5.87
CA LEU A 97 8.92 8.90 -5.41
C LEU A 97 9.69 7.61 -5.71
N ALA A 98 9.06 6.44 -5.57
CA ALA A 98 9.68 5.17 -5.91
C ALA A 98 10.09 5.08 -7.38
N LYS A 99 9.32 5.69 -8.29
CA LYS A 99 9.68 5.79 -9.72
C LYS A 99 10.91 6.68 -9.92
N LEU A 100 10.88 7.89 -9.35
CA LEU A 100 12.00 8.84 -9.46
C LEU A 100 13.28 8.32 -8.77
N ALA A 101 13.15 7.60 -7.66
CA ALA A 101 14.27 6.97 -6.96
C ALA A 101 14.92 5.88 -7.81
N ALA A 102 14.14 5.06 -8.52
CA ALA A 102 14.66 4.06 -9.45
C ALA A 102 15.41 4.70 -10.64
N GLU A 103 15.10 5.95 -10.98
CA GLU A 103 15.79 6.76 -12.00
C GLU A 103 17.01 7.51 -11.43
N GLY A 104 17.30 7.37 -10.13
CA GLY A 104 18.48 7.96 -9.48
C GLY A 104 18.26 9.38 -8.93
N HIS A 105 17.01 9.84 -8.80
CA HIS A 105 16.70 11.20 -8.32
C HIS A 105 16.59 11.32 -6.79
N LEU A 106 17.02 10.29 -6.04
CA LEU A 106 17.00 10.25 -4.57
C LEU A 106 18.40 10.07 -3.95
N ASP A 107 19.45 10.45 -4.68
CA ASP A 107 20.86 10.29 -4.31
C ASP A 107 21.29 11.02 -3.03
N TYR A 108 20.54 12.05 -2.62
CA TYR A 108 20.82 12.87 -1.44
C TYR A 108 20.21 12.32 -0.13
N VAL A 109 19.38 11.28 -0.18
CA VAL A 109 18.75 10.68 1.01
C VAL A 109 19.54 9.45 1.45
N SER A 110 19.92 9.44 2.72
CA SER A 110 20.64 8.32 3.32
C SER A 110 19.72 7.13 3.65
N GLN A 111 20.32 5.95 3.81
CA GLN A 111 19.59 4.75 4.23
C GLN A 111 18.92 4.93 5.60
N ASP A 112 19.59 5.60 6.53
CA ASP A 112 19.07 5.86 7.88
C ASP A 112 17.85 6.78 7.86
N GLU A 113 17.84 7.80 7.00
CA GLU A 113 16.69 8.68 6.80
C GLU A 113 15.48 7.92 6.25
N VAL A 114 15.68 6.96 5.34
CA VAL A 114 14.60 6.10 4.83
C VAL A 114 14.05 5.19 5.92
N PHE A 115 14.92 4.54 6.71
CA PHE A 115 14.44 3.73 7.83
C PHE A 115 13.72 4.57 8.88
N GLU A 116 14.12 5.82 9.09
CA GLU A 116 13.40 6.74 9.98
C GLU A 116 12.01 7.12 9.43
N ALA A 117 11.88 7.31 8.11
CA ALA A 117 10.58 7.48 7.50
C ALA A 117 9.69 6.25 7.67
N VAL A 118 10.25 5.04 7.53
CA VAL A 118 9.53 3.78 7.76
C VAL A 118 9.06 3.65 9.21
N ARG A 119 9.91 3.97 10.20
CA ARG A 119 9.53 3.96 11.62
C ARG A 119 8.37 4.91 11.89
N ARG A 120 8.43 6.13 11.35
CA ARG A 120 7.34 7.11 11.50
C ARG A 120 6.03 6.55 10.94
N GLU A 121 6.08 5.91 9.78
CA GLU A 121 4.90 5.33 9.15
C GLU A 121 4.34 4.18 10.01
N LEU A 122 5.19 3.28 10.51
CA LEU A 122 4.80 2.17 11.38
C LEU A 122 4.24 2.63 12.74
N LEU A 123 4.74 3.74 13.30
CA LEU A 123 4.24 4.32 14.55
C LEU A 123 2.94 5.10 14.38
N ALA A 124 2.77 5.77 13.24
CA ALA A 124 1.66 6.67 13.03
C ALA A 124 0.32 5.93 13.00
N ASP A 125 0.25 4.70 12.47
CA ASP A 125 -1.07 4.18 12.08
C ASP A 125 -1.35 2.67 11.91
N PRO A 126 -0.90 1.77 12.80
CA PRO A 126 -1.32 0.36 12.74
C PRO A 126 -2.85 0.14 12.74
N THR A 127 -3.60 1.03 13.40
CA THR A 127 -5.06 0.89 13.57
C THR A 127 -5.85 1.55 12.44
N GLU A 128 -5.46 2.72 11.92
CA GLU A 128 -6.15 3.28 10.74
C GLU A 128 -5.90 2.45 9.48
N TRP A 129 -4.71 1.85 9.31
CA TRP A 129 -4.47 0.95 8.19
C TRP A 129 -5.40 -0.25 8.21
N LYS A 130 -5.55 -0.88 9.37
CA LYS A 130 -6.46 -2.02 9.56
C LYS A 130 -7.91 -1.60 9.39
N ALA A 131 -8.32 -0.44 9.91
CA ALA A 131 -9.69 0.07 9.75
C ALA A 131 -10.00 0.41 8.28
N ARG A 132 -9.08 1.02 7.55
CA ARG A 132 -9.21 1.29 6.11
C ARG A 132 -9.25 0.00 5.30
N GLN A 133 -8.34 -0.93 5.56
CA GLN A 133 -8.31 -2.23 4.90
C GLN A 133 -9.62 -3.01 5.10
N LEU A 134 -10.21 -3.01 6.30
CA LEU A 134 -11.52 -3.62 6.54
C LEU A 134 -12.64 -2.97 5.71
N VAL A 135 -12.66 -1.63 5.63
CA VAL A 135 -13.61 -0.91 4.77
C VAL A 135 -13.38 -1.26 3.29
N GLU A 136 -12.13 -1.38 2.87
CA GLU A 136 -11.74 -1.74 1.50
C GLU A 136 -12.16 -3.16 1.14
N ASP A 137 -11.89 -4.14 2.01
CA ASP A 137 -12.28 -5.54 1.81
C ASP A 137 -13.81 -5.66 1.71
N LEU A 138 -14.56 -4.89 2.51
CA LEU A 138 -16.02 -4.80 2.41
C LEU A 138 -16.48 -4.18 1.09
N VAL A 139 -15.82 -3.11 0.61
CA VAL A 139 -16.13 -2.47 -0.68
C VAL A 139 -15.80 -3.41 -1.84
N ALA A 140 -14.65 -4.07 -1.81
CA ALA A 140 -14.19 -5.01 -2.82
C ALA A 140 -15.12 -6.24 -2.90
N ALA A 141 -15.53 -6.79 -1.75
CA ALA A 141 -16.53 -7.87 -1.69
C ALA A 141 -17.90 -7.45 -2.24
N ALA A 142 -18.26 -6.18 -2.13
CA ALA A 142 -19.48 -5.63 -2.72
C ALA A 142 -19.37 -5.39 -4.23
N HIS A 143 -18.16 -5.18 -4.76
CA HIS A 143 -17.90 -4.86 -6.17
C HIS A 143 -17.29 -6.07 -6.90
N ASN A 144 -18.07 -7.14 -7.05
CA ASN A 144 -17.72 -8.28 -7.90
C ASN A 144 -17.63 -7.83 -9.38
N GLY A 145 -16.47 -7.40 -9.87
CA GLY A 145 -16.26 -7.29 -11.32
C GLY A 145 -15.17 -6.35 -11.80
N ASP A 146 -15.15 -5.09 -11.37
CA ASP A 146 -14.30 -4.07 -12.01
C ASP A 146 -13.69 -3.13 -10.97
N THR A 147 -12.46 -3.42 -10.53
CA THR A 147 -11.67 -2.51 -9.68
C THR A 147 -10.34 -2.19 -10.36
N GLU A 148 -10.39 -1.34 -11.38
CA GLU A 148 -9.22 -0.53 -11.76
C GLU A 148 -9.00 0.55 -10.68
N GLY A 149 -8.46 0.12 -9.55
CA GLY A 149 -8.13 0.98 -8.41
C GLY A 149 -8.02 0.17 -7.14
N HIS A 150 -6.88 -0.49 -6.92
CA HIS A 150 -6.56 -1.01 -5.58
C HIS A 150 -6.47 0.19 -4.63
N ALA A 151 -7.23 0.13 -3.55
CA ALA A 151 -7.23 1.16 -2.53
C ALA A 151 -5.86 1.20 -1.81
N PRO A 152 -5.47 2.36 -1.23
CA PRO A 152 -4.13 2.54 -0.69
C PRO A 152 -3.93 1.73 0.60
N SER A 153 -3.22 0.60 0.51
CA SER A 153 -2.84 -0.20 1.67
C SER A 153 -1.61 0.37 2.41
N GLY A 154 -1.70 0.46 3.75
CA GLY A 154 -0.61 0.87 4.63
C GLY A 154 0.63 -0.03 4.54
N LEU A 155 0.42 -1.35 4.51
CA LEU A 155 1.52 -2.31 4.40
C LEU A 155 2.23 -2.18 3.04
N GLU A 156 1.48 -2.02 1.95
CA GLU A 156 2.06 -1.75 0.64
C GLU A 156 2.90 -0.46 0.65
N HIS A 157 2.44 0.57 1.35
CA HIS A 157 3.17 1.83 1.48
C HIS A 157 4.50 1.64 2.22
N VAL A 158 4.50 0.92 3.35
CA VAL A 158 5.73 0.61 4.10
C VAL A 158 6.75 -0.11 3.22
N PHE A 159 6.32 -1.16 2.52
CA PHE A 159 7.20 -1.90 1.60
C PHE A 159 7.71 -1.04 0.45
N ARG A 160 6.89 -0.08 -0.02
CA ARG A 160 7.30 0.89 -1.03
C ARG A 160 8.39 1.83 -0.53
N VAL A 161 8.25 2.37 0.69
CA VAL A 161 9.27 3.24 1.29
C VAL A 161 10.55 2.46 1.58
N LEU A 162 10.45 1.22 2.06
CA LEU A 162 11.60 0.31 2.19
C LEU A 162 12.33 0.09 0.85
N GLY A 163 11.57 -0.03 -0.24
CA GLY A 163 12.09 -0.18 -1.60
C GLY A 163 12.86 1.03 -2.15
N LEU A 164 12.92 2.15 -1.42
CA LEU A 164 13.77 3.28 -1.79
C LEU A 164 15.26 2.99 -1.54
N VAL A 165 15.58 2.07 -0.63
CA VAL A 165 16.97 1.72 -0.24
C VAL A 165 17.26 0.22 -0.31
N LEU A 166 16.22 -0.61 -0.24
CA LEU A 166 16.34 -2.06 -0.38
C LEU A 166 15.95 -2.50 -1.79
N PRO A 167 16.43 -3.66 -2.27
CA PRO A 167 16.05 -4.21 -3.56
C PRO A 167 14.52 -4.35 -3.70
N ALA A 168 13.93 -3.59 -4.63
CA ALA A 168 12.48 -3.50 -4.77
C ALA A 168 11.81 -4.82 -5.19
N GLU A 169 12.47 -5.62 -6.03
CA GLU A 169 11.89 -6.89 -6.52
C GLU A 169 11.75 -7.94 -5.40
N PRO A 170 12.79 -8.25 -4.60
CA PRO A 170 12.66 -9.10 -3.41
C PRO A 170 11.61 -8.60 -2.40
N LEU A 171 11.52 -7.29 -2.16
CA LEU A 171 10.50 -6.75 -1.26
C LEU A 171 9.08 -6.97 -1.77
N ARG A 172 8.83 -6.76 -3.06
CA ARG A 172 7.51 -7.01 -3.67
C ARG A 172 7.11 -8.47 -3.58
N ILE A 173 8.08 -9.36 -3.77
CA ILE A 173 7.92 -10.80 -3.60
C ILE A 173 7.56 -11.12 -2.15
N ALA A 174 8.31 -10.58 -1.18
CA ALA A 174 8.05 -10.81 0.24
C ALA A 174 6.66 -10.30 0.65
N LEU A 175 6.24 -9.13 0.17
CA LEU A 175 4.90 -8.61 0.38
C LEU A 175 3.83 -9.54 -0.21
N HIS A 176 4.03 -10.03 -1.44
CA HIS A 176 3.09 -10.95 -2.06
C HIS A 176 3.00 -12.28 -1.30
N ALA A 177 4.13 -12.82 -0.84
CA ALA A 177 4.20 -14.00 0.02
C ALA A 177 3.41 -13.82 1.33
N MET A 178 3.32 -12.61 1.87
CA MET A 178 2.49 -12.34 3.05
C MET A 178 0.99 -12.42 2.73
N GLN A 179 0.59 -12.07 1.51
CA GLN A 179 -0.81 -12.03 1.08
C GLN A 179 -1.37 -13.37 0.57
N VAL A 180 -0.49 -14.35 0.30
CA VAL A 180 -0.88 -15.68 -0.19
C VAL A 180 -0.98 -16.66 0.98
N ASP A 181 -1.95 -17.57 0.94
CA ASP A 181 -2.15 -18.64 1.92
C ASP A 181 -1.14 -19.81 1.74
N ASP A 182 0.14 -19.52 1.72
CA ASP A 182 1.23 -20.51 1.66
C ASP A 182 2.20 -20.29 2.84
N PRO A 183 2.20 -21.17 3.86
CA PRO A 183 3.01 -21.00 5.06
C PRO A 183 4.51 -21.16 4.82
N ASP A 184 4.93 -21.98 3.84
CA ASP A 184 6.36 -22.17 3.52
C ASP A 184 6.91 -20.91 2.83
N LEU A 185 6.11 -20.34 1.92
CA LEU A 185 6.42 -19.10 1.23
C LEU A 185 6.43 -17.90 2.19
N ARG A 186 5.45 -17.84 3.11
CA ARG A 186 5.38 -16.82 4.16
C ARG A 186 6.60 -16.91 5.08
N GLY A 187 6.96 -18.11 5.54
CA GLY A 187 8.16 -18.34 6.36
C GLY A 187 9.43 -17.86 5.67
N THR A 188 9.60 -18.19 4.39
CA THR A 188 10.76 -17.77 3.58
C THR A 188 10.85 -16.25 3.43
N ALA A 189 9.72 -15.57 3.23
CA ALA A 189 9.69 -14.11 3.15
C ALA A 189 9.98 -13.43 4.50
N LEU A 190 9.52 -13.99 5.62
CA LEU A 190 9.87 -13.50 6.97
C LEU A 190 11.37 -13.65 7.26
N GLU A 191 11.98 -14.78 6.90
CA GLU A 191 13.43 -14.98 7.03
C GLU A 191 14.22 -13.94 6.22
N TYR A 192 13.78 -13.64 4.99
CA TYR A 192 14.39 -12.61 4.16
C TYR A 192 14.30 -11.23 4.81
N LEU A 193 13.11 -10.83 5.25
CA LEU A 193 12.89 -9.56 5.94
C LEU A 193 13.71 -9.48 7.24
N GLU A 194 13.88 -10.60 7.95
CA GLU A 194 14.71 -10.67 9.15
C GLU A 194 16.18 -10.37 8.85
N SER A 195 16.70 -10.84 7.71
CA SER A 195 18.10 -10.66 7.34
C SER A 195 18.46 -9.22 6.92
N ILE A 196 17.50 -8.45 6.40
CA ILE A 196 17.76 -7.12 5.81
C ILE A 196 17.27 -5.95 6.66
N LEU A 197 16.30 -6.17 7.55
CA LEU A 197 15.65 -5.10 8.29
C LEU A 197 16.33 -4.85 9.65
N PRO A 198 16.53 -3.57 10.03
CA PRO A 198 16.93 -3.19 11.38
C PRO A 198 16.01 -3.77 12.46
N ALA A 199 16.56 -4.17 13.61
CA ALA A 199 15.83 -4.88 14.66
C ALA A 199 14.60 -4.14 15.19
N ASP A 200 14.69 -2.82 15.28
CA ASP A 200 13.64 -1.90 15.69
C ASP A 200 12.51 -1.75 14.65
N VAL A 201 12.84 -1.80 13.35
CA VAL A 201 11.84 -1.86 12.27
C VAL A 201 11.13 -3.21 12.30
N ARG A 202 11.86 -4.31 12.50
CA ARG A 202 11.29 -5.67 12.63
C ARG A 202 10.30 -5.76 13.78
N ALA A 203 10.68 -5.25 14.95
CA ALA A 203 9.83 -5.27 16.15
C ALA A 203 8.46 -4.61 15.94
N GLN A 204 8.39 -3.59 15.08
CA GLN A 204 7.15 -2.89 14.75
C GLN A 204 6.39 -3.53 13.57
N LEU A 205 7.10 -4.08 12.59
CA LEU A 205 6.49 -4.65 11.39
C LEU A 205 5.87 -6.04 11.64
N TRP A 206 6.52 -6.90 12.42
CA TRP A 206 6.08 -8.29 12.65
C TRP A 206 4.63 -8.42 13.17
N PRO A 207 4.19 -7.62 14.16
CA PRO A 207 2.80 -7.65 14.63
C PRO A 207 1.75 -7.32 13.55
N LEU A 208 2.15 -6.69 12.45
CA LEU A 208 1.29 -6.41 11.30
C LEU A 208 1.23 -7.60 10.34
N LEU A 209 2.32 -8.37 10.26
CA LEU A 209 2.47 -9.53 9.38
C LEU A 209 1.85 -10.81 9.96
N ASP A 210 1.92 -10.99 11.29
CA ASP A 210 1.31 -12.12 12.03
C ASP A 210 -0.22 -12.02 12.14
N SER A 211 -0.87 -11.32 11.21
CA SER A 211 -2.33 -11.25 11.12
C SER A 211 -2.90 -12.57 10.57
N ASP A 212 -2.72 -13.65 11.33
CA ASP A 212 -3.56 -14.84 11.23
C ASP A 212 -4.96 -14.46 11.71
N GLU A 213 -5.88 -14.22 10.78
CA GLU A 213 -7.30 -14.21 11.07
C GLU A 213 -7.98 -15.50 10.56
N PRO A 214 -8.37 -16.37 11.51
CA PRO A 214 -9.70 -16.97 11.47
C PRO A 214 -10.65 -16.32 12.50
N ALA A 215 -10.14 -15.43 13.36
CA ALA A 215 -10.86 -14.97 14.55
C ALA A 215 -11.89 -13.86 14.27
N VAL A 216 -11.63 -12.93 13.36
CA VAL A 216 -12.57 -11.81 13.11
C VAL A 216 -13.69 -12.21 12.15
N ALA A 217 -13.45 -13.11 11.19
CA ALA A 217 -14.54 -13.75 10.44
C ALA A 217 -15.52 -14.50 11.36
N SER A 218 -15.02 -15.16 12.41
CA SER A 218 -15.86 -15.83 13.42
C SER A 218 -16.60 -14.84 14.34
N ALA A 219 -15.97 -13.73 14.73
CA ALA A 219 -16.60 -12.69 15.55
C ALA A 219 -17.69 -11.92 14.78
N VAL A 220 -17.45 -11.60 13.50
CA VAL A 220 -18.42 -10.91 12.64
C VAL A 220 -19.58 -11.85 12.25
N ALA A 221 -19.31 -13.15 12.04
CA ALA A 221 -20.37 -14.15 11.86
C ALA A 221 -21.19 -14.39 13.14
N SER A 222 -20.55 -14.36 14.32
CA SER A 222 -21.24 -14.48 15.62
C SER A 222 -22.09 -13.25 15.93
N ALA A 223 -21.63 -12.05 15.57
CA ALA A 223 -22.40 -10.82 15.70
C ALA A 223 -23.56 -10.74 14.70
N ALA A 224 -23.37 -11.21 13.46
CA ALA A 224 -24.43 -11.29 12.46
C ALA A 224 -25.51 -12.33 12.83
N ALA A 225 -25.12 -13.45 13.44
CA ALA A 225 -26.06 -14.45 13.96
C ALA A 225 -26.85 -13.96 15.18
N ALA A 226 -26.28 -13.05 15.99
CA ALA A 226 -26.96 -12.44 17.13
C ALA A 226 -27.97 -11.33 16.74
N ALA A 227 -27.95 -10.87 15.47
CA ALA A 227 -28.79 -9.76 15.00
C ALA A 227 -30.09 -10.19 14.29
N ILE A 228 -30.40 -11.50 14.23
CA ILE A 228 -31.68 -11.98 13.73
C ILE A 228 -32.64 -12.15 14.93
N PRO A 229 -33.73 -11.37 15.04
CA PRO A 229 -34.75 -11.62 16.04
C PRO A 229 -35.60 -12.83 15.61
N HIS A 230 -35.48 -13.94 16.32
CA HIS A 230 -36.43 -15.05 16.23
C HIS A 230 -37.70 -14.72 17.04
N PRO A 231 -38.92 -14.91 16.49
CA PRO A 231 -40.14 -14.93 17.28
C PRO A 231 -40.30 -16.26 18.03
N ALA A 232 -40.98 -16.19 19.16
CA ALA A 232 -41.04 -17.21 20.20
C ALA A 232 -41.84 -18.49 19.86
N GLN A 233 -41.21 -19.62 20.18
CA GLN A 233 -41.67 -20.87 20.82
C GLN A 233 -42.95 -21.60 20.38
N ALA A 234 -42.81 -22.92 20.14
CA ALA A 234 -43.48 -23.98 20.91
C ALA A 234 -42.73 -25.33 20.76
N ALA A 235 -42.78 -26.14 21.83
CA ALA A 235 -42.00 -27.34 22.10
C ALA A 235 -42.43 -28.61 21.32
N ASP A 236 -41.54 -29.60 21.20
CA ASP A 236 -41.69 -30.97 21.76
C ASP A 236 -40.52 -31.92 21.34
N GLY A 237 -40.10 -32.79 22.26
CA GLY A 237 -39.86 -34.20 21.98
C GLY A 237 -38.55 -34.71 21.32
N SER A 238 -37.69 -35.30 22.17
CA SER A 238 -37.02 -36.60 21.96
C SER A 238 -35.63 -36.69 21.28
N ARG A 239 -34.66 -37.10 22.12
CA ARG A 239 -33.59 -38.13 21.97
C ARG A 239 -32.87 -38.29 20.61
N GLY A 240 -31.54 -38.11 20.63
CA GLY A 240 -30.63 -38.66 19.60
C GLY A 240 -29.14 -38.48 19.95
N HIS A 241 -28.35 -39.53 19.72
CA HIS A 241 -26.94 -39.82 20.08
C HIS A 241 -25.82 -38.77 19.82
N PRO A 242 -24.65 -38.93 20.49
CA PRO A 242 -23.46 -38.10 20.27
C PRO A 242 -22.69 -38.50 19.00
N VAL A 243 -22.24 -37.50 18.24
CA VAL A 243 -21.34 -37.62 17.07
C VAL A 243 -19.94 -37.13 17.49
N PRO A 244 -18.83 -37.77 17.05
CA PRO A 244 -17.54 -37.62 17.70
C PRO A 244 -16.80 -36.34 17.30
N VAL A 245 -16.08 -35.76 18.26
CA VAL A 245 -15.15 -34.64 18.07
C VAL A 245 -13.92 -35.14 17.31
N ALA A 246 -13.74 -34.66 16.07
CA ALA A 246 -12.54 -34.94 15.29
C ALA A 246 -11.34 -34.22 15.91
N ARG A 247 -10.34 -35.01 16.33
CA ARG A 247 -9.04 -34.53 16.82
C ARG A 247 -8.36 -33.66 15.76
N ALA A 248 -7.98 -32.44 16.15
CA ALA A 248 -7.03 -31.63 15.42
C ALA A 248 -5.71 -32.42 15.23
N ARG A 249 -5.30 -32.62 13.97
CA ARG A 249 -3.99 -33.18 13.64
C ARG A 249 -2.95 -32.09 13.91
N THR A 250 -2.17 -32.26 14.97
CA THR A 250 -0.95 -31.48 15.21
C THR A 250 0.05 -31.73 14.07
N ALA A 251 0.38 -30.70 13.31
CA ALA A 251 1.50 -30.72 12.38
C ALA A 251 2.83 -30.84 13.17
N PRO A 252 3.84 -31.56 12.66
CA PRO A 252 5.12 -31.70 13.35
C PRO A 252 5.89 -30.36 13.35
N PRO A 253 6.70 -30.09 14.39
CA PRO A 253 7.53 -28.89 14.45
C PRO A 253 8.56 -28.91 13.31
N VAL A 254 8.50 -27.88 12.45
CA VAL A 254 9.50 -27.65 11.41
C VAL A 254 10.77 -27.16 12.10
N ALA A 255 11.86 -27.93 11.97
CA ALA A 255 13.16 -27.58 12.53
C ALA A 255 13.71 -26.29 11.88
N PRO A 256 14.42 -25.42 12.63
CA PRO A 256 14.97 -24.19 12.10
C PRO A 256 15.97 -24.49 10.98
N ARG A 257 15.67 -24.04 9.76
CA ARG A 257 16.57 -24.13 8.60
C ARG A 257 17.52 -22.93 8.62
N ALA A 258 18.75 -23.15 8.17
CA ALA A 258 19.74 -22.09 8.04
C ALA A 258 19.27 -21.00 7.04
N PRO A 259 19.64 -19.72 7.24
CA PRO A 259 19.18 -18.63 6.40
C PRO A 259 19.55 -18.87 4.92
N ARG A 260 18.53 -18.88 4.06
CA ARG A 260 18.67 -19.16 2.62
C ARG A 260 19.21 -17.94 1.87
N SER A 261 20.08 -18.17 0.88
CA SER A 261 20.65 -17.07 0.08
C SER A 261 19.65 -16.53 -0.95
N MET A 262 19.85 -15.28 -1.41
CA MET A 262 19.04 -14.59 -2.43
C MET A 262 18.74 -15.45 -3.67
N ASP A 263 19.74 -16.17 -4.17
CA ASP A 263 19.61 -17.03 -5.36
C ASP A 263 18.68 -18.21 -5.10
N GLN A 264 18.67 -18.74 -3.87
CA GLN A 264 17.79 -19.83 -3.48
C GLN A 264 16.34 -19.37 -3.37
N LEU A 265 16.11 -18.16 -2.87
CA LEU A 265 14.78 -17.56 -2.76
C LEU A 265 14.19 -17.29 -4.16
N LEU A 266 14.97 -16.66 -5.04
CA LEU A 266 14.57 -16.42 -6.43
C LEU A 266 14.39 -17.72 -7.23
N ALA A 267 15.20 -18.75 -6.97
CA ALA A 267 15.08 -20.07 -7.60
C ALA A 267 13.85 -20.84 -7.12
N GLU A 268 13.57 -20.86 -5.81
CA GLU A 268 12.39 -21.50 -5.24
C GLU A 268 11.12 -20.83 -5.76
N LEU A 269 11.08 -19.50 -5.83
CA LEU A 269 9.95 -18.74 -6.37
C LEU A 269 9.74 -18.91 -7.88
N SER A 270 10.84 -18.93 -8.65
CA SER A 270 10.79 -19.16 -10.10
C SER A 270 10.36 -20.59 -10.43
N GLY A 271 10.71 -21.56 -9.57
CA GLY A 271 10.30 -22.95 -9.69
C GLY A 271 8.86 -23.21 -9.24
N ALA A 272 8.43 -22.61 -8.13
CA ALA A 272 7.12 -22.85 -7.54
C ALA A 272 5.99 -22.08 -8.25
N TYR A 273 6.26 -20.85 -8.73
CA TYR A 273 5.20 -19.97 -9.26
C TYR A 273 5.65 -19.14 -10.48
N PRO A 274 5.89 -19.77 -11.65
CA PRO A 274 6.31 -19.07 -12.86
C PRO A 274 5.29 -18.01 -13.33
N ALA A 275 4.01 -18.19 -13.03
CA ALA A 275 2.94 -17.23 -13.35
C ALA A 275 2.99 -15.93 -12.50
N VAL A 276 3.50 -16.00 -11.26
CA VAL A 276 3.65 -14.83 -10.38
C VAL A 276 4.82 -13.98 -10.84
N VAL A 277 5.97 -14.61 -11.10
CA VAL A 277 7.16 -13.95 -11.68
C VAL A 277 6.81 -13.34 -13.04
N SER A 278 6.02 -14.03 -13.86
CA SER A 278 5.55 -13.51 -15.16
C SER A 278 4.61 -12.30 -15.04
N ARG A 279 3.67 -12.31 -14.07
CA ARG A 279 2.78 -11.16 -13.80
C ARG A 279 3.53 -9.95 -13.22
N LEU A 280 4.52 -10.18 -12.37
CA LEU A 280 5.42 -9.13 -11.86
C LEU A 280 6.26 -8.52 -12.99
N LYS A 281 6.78 -9.34 -13.91
CA LYS A 281 7.49 -8.88 -15.11
C LYS A 281 6.58 -8.11 -16.08
N GLN A 282 5.33 -8.54 -16.27
CA GLN A 282 4.35 -7.83 -17.12
C GLN A 282 3.96 -6.45 -16.57
N ARG A 283 3.82 -6.30 -15.24
CA ARG A 283 3.55 -4.98 -14.62
C ARG A 283 4.72 -3.99 -14.79
N ARG A 284 5.96 -4.48 -14.98
CA ARG A 284 7.15 -3.66 -15.26
C ARG A 284 7.12 -3.00 -16.66
N GLY A 285 6.30 -3.52 -17.59
CA GLY A 285 6.16 -2.98 -18.94
C GLY A 285 5.05 -1.94 -19.12
N ARG A 286 4.32 -1.58 -18.05
CA ARG A 286 3.16 -0.67 -18.10
C ARG A 286 3.25 0.54 -17.13
N ALA A 287 4.40 0.78 -16.49
CA ALA A 287 4.62 1.90 -15.55
C ALA A 287 5.66 2.90 -16.07
#